data_AF-A0A2Z6R4U4-F1
#
_entry.id   AF-A0A2Z6R4U4-F1
#
_cell.length_a   1.000
_cell.length_b   1.000
_cell.length_c   1.000
_cell.angle_alpha   90.00
_cell.angle_beta   90.00
_cell.angle_gamma   90.00
#
_symmetry.space_group_name_H-M   'P 1'
#
loop_
_entity.id
_entity.type
_entity.pdbx_description
1 polymer ?
#
loop_
_entity_poly.entity_id
_entity_poly.type
_entity_poly.pdbx_seq_one_letter_code
_entity_poly.pdbx_strand_id
1 'polypeptide(L)'
;MFNIYHRYFYLICILVFILIKTCNSSDNQCVVCTLSIPTCDPPCENGKCIVTKQDCYSCSKAYCQSDYCIQCFTYPICPKCADDEMCVIVEPDCHSCGSADCVKKATTTDSSIPTNSNI
;
A
#
# COMPACT_ATOMS: atom_id res chain seq x y z
N MET A 1 28.64 43.98 33.08
CA MET A 1 28.78 43.71 31.63
C MET A 1 28.56 42.23 31.24
N PHE A 2 28.61 41.26 32.17
CA PHE A 2 28.42 39.82 31.89
C PHE A 2 26.96 39.36 31.65
N ASN A 3 25.98 40.02 32.29
CA ASN A 3 24.56 39.61 32.23
C ASN A 3 23.86 39.84 30.88
N ILE A 4 24.36 40.78 30.06
CA ILE A 4 23.79 41.07 28.74
C ILE A 4 24.15 39.96 27.75
N TYR A 5 25.40 39.47 27.80
CA TYR A 5 25.87 38.40 26.93
C TYR A 5 25.16 37.07 27.19
N HIS A 6 24.91 36.72 28.46
CA HIS A 6 24.18 35.50 28.81
C HIS A 6 22.72 35.54 28.32
N ARG A 7 22.06 36.70 28.46
CA ARG A 7 20.68 36.90 27.99
C ARG A 7 20.58 36.90 26.47
N TYR A 8 21.59 37.43 25.77
CA TYR A 8 21.68 37.42 24.32
C TYR A 8 21.95 36.01 23.78
N PHE A 9 22.86 35.26 24.42
CA PHE A 9 23.13 33.87 24.10
C PHE A 9 21.88 32.99 24.27
N TYR A 10 21.12 33.20 25.35
CA TYR A 10 19.87 32.48 25.59
C TYR A 10 18.80 32.77 24.53
N LEU A 11 18.69 34.03 24.08
CA LEU A 11 17.78 34.42 22.97
C LEU A 11 18.19 33.79 21.64
N ILE A 12 19.48 33.72 21.34
CA ILE A 12 19.99 33.03 20.14
C ILE A 12 19.66 31.55 20.19
N CYS A 13 19.87 30.89 21.34
CA CYS A 13 19.51 29.49 21.50
C CYS A 13 18.01 29.26 21.27
N ILE A 14 17.13 30.10 21.82
CA ILE A 14 15.68 29.98 21.60
C ILE A 14 15.32 30.15 20.12
N LEU A 15 15.90 31.14 19.43
CA LEU A 15 15.66 31.35 18.01
C LEU A 15 16.12 30.14 17.18
N VAL A 16 17.28 29.56 17.50
CA VAL A 16 17.79 28.35 16.85
C VAL A 16 16.85 27.16 17.12
N PHE A 17 16.37 26.96 18.35
CA PHE A 17 15.41 25.91 18.67
C PHE A 17 14.08 26.07 17.93
N ILE A 18 13.58 27.29 17.77
CA ILE A 18 12.36 27.57 17.00
C ILE A 18 12.58 27.24 15.51
N LEU A 19 13.73 27.62 14.94
CA LEU A 19 14.08 27.31 13.54
C LEU A 19 14.25 25.80 13.29
N ILE A 20 14.81 25.05 14.24
CA ILE A 20 14.97 23.59 14.12
C ILE A 20 13.59 22.88 14.18
N LYS A 21 12.64 23.41 14.97
CA LYS A 21 11.32 22.78 15.14
C LYS A 21 10.41 22.90 13.92
N THR A 22 10.67 23.83 12.99
CA THR A 22 9.82 24.10 11.82
C THR A 22 10.17 23.30 10.57
N CYS A 23 11.20 22.46 10.58
CA CYS A 23 11.59 21.64 9.43
C CYS A 23 11.33 20.14 9.66
N ASN A 24 10.11 19.79 10.06
CA ASN A 24 9.58 18.43 9.89
C ASN A 24 8.27 18.50 9.10
N SER A 25 8.24 19.31 8.05
CA SER A 25 7.33 19.01 6.95
C SER A 25 7.92 17.76 6.31
N SER A 26 7.40 16.57 6.66
CA SER A 26 7.62 15.40 5.84
C SER A 26 7.23 15.82 4.43
N ASP A 27 8.20 15.91 3.53
CA ASP A 27 7.92 16.08 2.12
C ASP A 27 7.03 14.90 1.74
N ASN A 28 5.73 15.13 1.70
CA ASN A 28 4.75 14.20 1.13
C ASN A 28 5.07 14.17 -0.35
N GLN A 29 6.03 13.31 -0.74
CA GLN A 29 6.34 13.03 -2.14
C GLN A 29 5.15 12.28 -2.73
N CYS A 30 4.09 13.02 -3.03
CA CYS A 30 2.98 12.47 -3.78
C CYS A 30 3.46 12.12 -5.19
N VAL A 31 2.98 11.00 -5.72
CA VAL A 31 3.23 10.59 -7.09
C VAL A 31 2.65 11.62 -8.05
N VAL A 32 3.49 12.12 -8.95
CA VAL A 32 3.07 13.01 -10.04
C VAL A 32 2.73 12.14 -11.26
N CYS A 33 1.47 12.17 -11.66
CA CYS A 33 0.97 11.43 -12.81
C CYS A 33 0.99 12.33 -14.05
N THR A 34 1.58 11.86 -15.15
CA THR A 34 1.78 12.64 -16.38
C THR A 34 0.63 12.52 -17.38
N LEU A 35 -0.42 11.74 -17.07
CA LEU A 35 -1.40 11.27 -18.05
C LEU A 35 -2.80 11.83 -17.82
N SER A 36 -3.48 12.06 -18.95
CA SER A 36 -4.93 12.25 -19.08
C SER A 36 -5.69 11.15 -18.33
N ILE A 37 -6.93 11.44 -17.89
CA ILE A 37 -7.80 10.45 -17.24
C ILE A 37 -7.80 9.16 -18.08
N PRO A 38 -7.39 8.00 -17.50
CA PRO A 38 -7.26 6.78 -18.27
C PRO A 38 -8.63 6.30 -18.73
N THR A 39 -8.69 5.81 -19.96
CA THR A 39 -9.90 5.26 -20.58
C THR A 39 -9.66 3.81 -20.99
N CYS A 40 -10.70 3.00 -21.00
CA CYS A 40 -10.64 1.67 -21.59
C CYS A 40 -10.72 1.83 -23.11
N ASP A 41 -9.58 1.68 -23.79
CA ASP A 41 -9.48 1.64 -25.25
C ASP A 41 -8.75 0.34 -25.63
N PRO A 42 -9.43 -0.62 -26.30
CA PRO A 42 -10.80 -0.55 -26.83
C PRO A 42 -11.88 -0.49 -25.74
N PRO A 43 -13.09 -0.01 -26.08
CA PRO A 43 -14.22 -0.03 -25.15
C PRO A 43 -14.53 -1.46 -24.71
N CYS A 44 -14.96 -1.61 -23.47
CA CYS A 44 -15.28 -2.92 -22.89
C CYS A 44 -16.42 -3.59 -23.67
N GLU A 45 -16.16 -4.79 -24.22
CA GLU A 45 -17.14 -5.54 -25.02
C GLU A 45 -18.34 -5.99 -24.19
N ASN A 46 -18.09 -6.44 -22.96
CA ASN A 46 -19.10 -6.81 -21.98
C ASN A 46 -18.71 -6.22 -20.63
N GLY A 47 -19.48 -5.24 -20.13
CA GLY A 47 -19.27 -4.62 -18.82
C GLY A 47 -18.96 -3.14 -18.84
N LYS A 48 -18.45 -2.65 -17.71
CA LYS A 48 -18.21 -1.22 -17.43
C LYS A 48 -16.71 -0.94 -17.35
N CYS A 49 -16.30 0.19 -17.91
CA CYS A 49 -14.95 0.71 -17.69
C CYS A 49 -14.89 1.35 -16.30
N ILE A 50 -14.09 0.78 -15.41
CA ILE A 50 -13.87 1.30 -14.06
C ILE A 50 -12.58 2.09 -14.04
N VAL A 51 -12.68 3.36 -13.65
CA VAL A 51 -11.53 4.25 -13.46
C VAL A 51 -11.29 4.44 -11.96
N THR A 52 -10.13 4.03 -11.48
CA THR A 52 -9.75 4.24 -10.08
C THR A 52 -9.44 5.71 -9.83
N LYS A 53 -9.81 6.19 -8.63
CA LYS A 53 -9.39 7.51 -8.19
C LYS A 53 -7.88 7.51 -7.96
N GLN A 54 -7.23 8.60 -8.35
CA GLN A 54 -5.85 8.85 -7.97
C GLN A 54 -5.79 9.24 -6.49
N ASP A 55 -4.72 8.82 -5.83
CA ASP A 55 -4.34 9.27 -4.49
C ASP A 55 -2.87 9.75 -4.48
N CYS A 56 -2.35 10.14 -3.30
CA CYS A 56 -0.99 10.63 -3.17
C CYS A 56 0.07 9.56 -3.50
N TYR A 57 -0.28 8.27 -3.43
CA TYR A 57 0.66 7.16 -3.60
C TYR A 57 0.50 6.45 -4.94
N SER A 58 -0.61 6.65 -5.65
CA SER A 58 -0.96 5.90 -6.86
C SER A 58 -1.76 6.73 -7.87
N CYS A 59 -1.38 6.61 -9.14
CA CYS A 59 -2.14 7.17 -10.26
C CYS A 59 -3.45 6.42 -10.53
N SER A 60 -4.39 7.11 -11.19
CA SER A 60 -5.61 6.50 -11.71
C SER A 60 -5.29 5.42 -12.76
N LYS A 61 -6.11 4.37 -12.78
CA LYS A 61 -6.03 3.25 -13.73
C LYS A 61 -7.42 2.96 -14.27
N ALA A 62 -7.52 2.48 -15.51
CA ALA A 62 -8.77 2.03 -16.11
C ALA A 62 -8.72 0.53 -16.39
N TYR A 63 -9.78 -0.19 -16.08
CA TYR A 63 -9.93 -1.62 -16.43
C TYR A 63 -11.40 -1.96 -16.70
N CYS A 64 -11.62 -2.99 -17.52
CA CYS A 64 -12.97 -3.48 -17.83
C CYS A 64 -13.45 -4.45 -16.74
N GLN A 65 -14.59 -4.13 -16.15
CA GLN A 65 -15.31 -5.02 -15.23
C GLN A 65 -16.54 -5.57 -15.92
N SER A 66 -16.59 -6.88 -16.16
CA SER A 66 -17.74 -7.56 -16.74
C SER A 66 -19.00 -7.39 -15.87
N ASP A 67 -20.15 -7.12 -16.50
CA ASP A 67 -21.47 -7.12 -15.82
C ASP A 67 -21.96 -8.56 -15.56
N TYR A 68 -21.40 -9.54 -16.25
CA TYR A 68 -21.69 -10.96 -16.04
C TYR A 68 -20.63 -11.58 -15.13
N CYS A 69 -21.08 -12.39 -14.18
CA CYS A 69 -20.16 -13.21 -13.41
C CYS A 69 -19.54 -14.27 -14.31
N ILE A 70 -18.24 -14.52 -14.10
CA ILE A 70 -17.56 -15.58 -14.84
C ILE A 70 -18.16 -16.94 -14.46
N GLN A 71 -18.33 -17.80 -15.45
CA GLN A 71 -18.83 -19.15 -15.23
C GLN A 71 -17.66 -20.09 -14.95
N CYS A 72 -17.57 -20.56 -13.72
CA CYS A 72 -16.55 -21.50 -13.29
C CYS A 72 -17.06 -22.94 -13.42
N PHE A 73 -16.32 -23.78 -14.15
CA PHE A 73 -16.72 -25.17 -14.40
C PHE A 73 -16.29 -26.13 -13.30
N THR A 74 -15.39 -25.71 -12.43
CA THR A 74 -14.88 -26.51 -11.30
C THR A 74 -14.54 -25.61 -10.13
N TYR A 75 -14.64 -26.15 -8.92
CA TYR A 75 -14.11 -25.53 -7.72
C TYR A 75 -12.60 -25.78 -7.63
N PRO A 76 -11.78 -24.85 -7.09
CA PRO A 76 -10.36 -25.08 -6.89
C PRO A 76 -10.10 -26.28 -5.98
N ILE A 77 -9.24 -27.19 -6.43
CA ILE A 77 -8.86 -28.39 -5.66
C ILE A 77 -7.41 -28.24 -5.22
N CYS A 78 -7.16 -28.44 -3.93
CA CYS A 78 -5.82 -28.42 -3.37
C CYS A 78 -4.93 -29.50 -4.02
N PRO A 79 -3.76 -29.12 -4.57
CA PRO A 79 -2.74 -30.10 -4.90
C PRO A 79 -2.16 -30.70 -3.61
N LYS A 80 -1.39 -31.79 -3.75
CA LYS A 80 -0.65 -32.35 -2.63
C LYS A 80 0.52 -31.41 -2.29
N CYS A 81 0.38 -30.67 -1.20
CA CYS A 81 1.43 -29.79 -0.69
C CYS A 81 2.56 -30.57 0.01
N ALA A 82 3.73 -29.95 0.11
CA ALA A 82 4.84 -30.47 0.93
C ALA A 82 4.48 -30.47 2.43
N ASP A 83 5.24 -31.21 3.25
CA ASP A 83 4.94 -31.34 4.69
C ASP A 83 5.02 -30.01 5.45
N ASP A 84 5.83 -29.07 4.97
CA ASP A 84 5.99 -27.71 5.52
C ASP A 84 5.03 -26.68 4.89
N GLU A 85 4.10 -27.14 4.06
CA GLU A 85 3.13 -26.30 3.35
C GLU A 85 1.69 -26.64 3.73
N MET A 86 0.83 -25.64 3.62
CA MET A 86 -0.61 -25.75 3.81
C MET A 86 -1.29 -25.28 2.52
N CYS A 87 -2.31 -26.00 2.09
CA CYS A 87 -3.14 -25.51 0.99
C CYS A 87 -4.06 -24.39 1.50
N VAL A 88 -4.06 -23.28 0.77
CA VAL A 88 -5.00 -22.18 0.96
C VAL A 88 -5.89 -22.11 -0.28
N ILE A 89 -7.19 -22.13 -0.06
CA ILE A 89 -8.20 -21.96 -1.10
C ILE A 89 -8.71 -20.52 -1.04
N VAL A 90 -8.61 -19.81 -2.15
CA VAL A 90 -9.30 -18.56 -2.39
C VAL A 90 -10.64 -18.91 -3.02
N GLU A 91 -11.74 -18.51 -2.38
CA GLU A 91 -13.09 -18.81 -2.86
C GLU A 91 -13.37 -18.10 -4.19
N PRO A 92 -14.15 -18.72 -5.10
CA PRO A 92 -14.64 -18.05 -6.28
C PRO A 92 -15.53 -16.86 -5.95
N ASP A 93 -15.44 -15.82 -6.75
CA ASP A 93 -16.34 -14.67 -6.75
C ASP A 93 -16.85 -14.36 -8.17
N CYS A 94 -17.59 -13.27 -8.35
CA CYS A 94 -18.15 -12.90 -9.65
C CYS A 94 -17.08 -12.66 -10.73
N HIS A 95 -15.84 -12.39 -10.34
CA HIS A 95 -14.74 -11.98 -11.21
C HIS A 95 -13.55 -12.97 -11.20
N SER A 96 -13.55 -13.96 -10.31
CA SER A 96 -12.49 -14.96 -10.18
C SER A 96 -13.03 -16.35 -9.88
N CYS A 97 -12.46 -17.39 -10.48
CA CYS A 97 -12.87 -18.77 -10.23
C CYS A 97 -12.23 -19.36 -8.97
N GLY A 98 -11.63 -18.51 -8.14
CA GLY A 98 -10.85 -18.91 -7.00
C GLY A 98 -9.51 -19.53 -7.41
N SER A 99 -8.68 -19.83 -6.43
CA SER A 99 -7.42 -20.56 -6.62
C SER A 99 -7.17 -21.46 -5.43
N ALA A 100 -6.28 -22.44 -5.61
CA ALA A 100 -5.84 -23.31 -4.53
C ALA A 100 -4.32 -23.44 -4.64
N ASP A 101 -3.61 -22.87 -3.66
CA ASP A 101 -2.17 -22.72 -3.69
C ASP A 101 -1.55 -23.27 -2.39
N CYS A 102 -0.40 -23.92 -2.50
CA CYS A 102 0.38 -24.34 -1.35
C CYS A 102 1.21 -23.17 -0.85
N VAL A 103 1.00 -22.77 0.40
CA VAL A 103 1.75 -21.71 1.06
C VAL A 103 2.53 -22.30 2.23
N LYS A 104 3.68 -21.72 2.57
CA LYS A 104 4.47 -22.16 3.72
C LYS A 104 3.65 -22.01 5.01
N LYS A 105 3.65 -23.06 5.85
CA LYS A 105 3.09 -22.96 7.20
C LYS A 105 3.86 -21.88 7.94
N ALA A 106 3.15 -21.03 8.69
CA ALA A 106 3.79 -20.07 9.56
C ALA A 106 4.61 -20.83 10.61
N THR A 107 5.93 -20.89 10.42
CA THR A 107 6.85 -21.35 11.45
C THR A 107 6.82 -20.31 12.56
N THR A 108 6.42 -20.69 13.77
CA THR A 108 6.54 -19.85 14.97
C THR A 108 7.99 -19.73 15.43
N THR A 109 8.91 -19.46 14.50
CA THR A 109 10.32 -19.25 14.79
C THR A 109 10.85 -18.18 13.84
N ASP A 110 11.28 -17.08 14.45
CA ASP A 110 11.88 -15.87 13.87
C ASP A 110 11.02 -15.00 12.95
N SER A 111 9.93 -14.49 13.53
CA SER A 111 9.78 -13.03 13.46
C SER A 111 10.89 -12.42 14.32
N SER A 112 12.02 -12.10 13.69
CA SER A 112 12.78 -10.93 14.09
C SER A 112 11.86 -9.71 13.91
N ILE A 113 10.99 -9.51 14.90
CA ILE A 113 10.33 -8.24 15.14
C ILE A 113 11.48 -7.25 15.32
N PRO A 114 11.65 -6.23 14.46
CA PRO A 114 12.41 -5.07 14.88
C PRO A 114 11.61 -4.44 16.03
N THR A 115 11.96 -4.84 17.25
CA THR A 115 11.53 -4.14 18.46
C THR A 115 12.35 -2.86 18.47
N ASN A 116 11.83 -1.83 17.82
CA ASN A 116 12.28 -0.45 18.01
C ASN A 116 11.03 0.39 18.24
N SER A 117 10.61 0.47 19.50
CA SER A 117 10.68 1.67 20.35
C SER A 117 9.54 2.66 20.04
N ASN A 118 8.81 3.18 21.03
CA ASN A 118 9.38 4.02 22.06
C ASN A 118 8.58 3.99 23.37
N ILE A 119 9.36 4.11 24.44
CA ILE A 119 9.01 4.70 25.74
C ILE A 119 8.40 6.09 25.52
#